data_AF-A0A524G9C1-F1
#
_entry.id   AF-A0A524G9C1-F1
#
_cell.length_a   1.000
_cell.length_b   1.000
_cell.length_c   1.000
_cell.angle_alpha   90.00
_cell.angle_beta   90.00
_cell.angle_gamma   90.00
#
_symmetry.space_group_name_H-M   'P 1'
#
loop_
_entity.id
_entity.type
_entity.pdbx_description
1 polymer ?
#
loop_
_entity_poly.entity_id
_entity_poly.type
_entity_poly.pdbx_seq_one_letter_code
_entity_poly.pdbx_strand_id
1 'polypeptide(L)'
;MSEEDTYLRAKLTEINGAIERLTQMLNRMIDVISKITEVQDAQSDLTLSVNANSEKLDELLEAMKNIKSVGAVPASTGATITQKGAISSHQAILDTLETQIRDGVIASDLAQRINESAEMLESKGVTGALIVKMQRWTRILRTYGRVDTISPTDIQKLREDIKEWSRELGKMR
;
A
#
# COMPACT_ATOMS: atom_id res chain seq x y z
N MET A 1 64.13 15.44 16.29
CA MET A 1 62.94 14.56 16.35
C MET A 1 63.41 13.25 16.92
N SER A 2 62.85 12.80 18.05
CA SER A 2 63.20 11.49 18.62
C SER A 2 62.52 10.37 17.82
N GLU A 3 63.12 9.18 17.81
CA GLU A 3 62.56 8.00 17.13
C GLU A 3 61.15 7.65 17.63
N GLU A 4 60.89 7.92 18.91
CA GLU A 4 59.60 7.74 19.58
C GLU A 4 58.49 8.59 18.97
N ASP A 5 58.80 9.84 18.58
CA ASP A 5 57.86 10.77 17.94
C ASP A 5 57.55 10.34 16.49
N THR A 6 58.51 9.70 15.82
CA THR A 6 58.34 9.10 14.49
C THR A 6 57.45 7.85 14.57
N TYR A 7 57.64 7.02 15.60
CA TYR A 7 56.81 5.84 15.84
C TYR A 7 55.36 6.20 16.17
N LEU A 8 55.15 7.21 17.03
CA LEU A 8 53.82 7.72 17.36
C LEU A 8 53.06 8.24 16.14
N ARG A 9 53.72 9.00 15.26
CA ARG A 9 53.11 9.46 14.00
C ARG A 9 52.75 8.32 13.05
N ALA A 10 53.62 7.30 12.94
CA ALA A 10 53.32 6.12 12.14
C ALA A 10 52.10 5.37 12.68
N LYS A 11 52.02 5.18 14.00
CA LYS A 11 50.87 4.54 14.67
C LYS A 11 49.58 5.34 14.52
N LEU A 12 49.63 6.67 14.67
CA LEU A 12 48.46 7.54 14.47
C LEU A 12 47.97 7.49 13.01
N THR A 13 48.89 7.43 12.04
CA THR A 13 48.53 7.29 10.62
C THR A 13 47.86 5.94 10.34
N GLU A 14 48.38 4.86 10.94
CA GLU A 14 47.79 3.51 10.84
C GLU A 14 46.38 3.46 11.45
N ILE A 15 46.20 4.06 12.62
CA ILE A 15 44.90 4.17 13.30
C ILE A 15 43.91 4.98 12.45
N ASN A 16 44.32 6.13 11.91
CA ASN A 16 43.46 6.94 11.04
C ASN A 16 43.02 6.17 9.79
N GLY A 17 43.94 5.43 9.15
CA GLY A 17 43.60 4.58 8.01
C GLY A 17 42.71 3.37 8.38
N ALA A 18 42.78 2.87 9.62
CA ALA A 18 41.85 1.87 10.11
C ALA A 18 40.44 2.46 10.35
N ILE A 19 40.35 3.67 10.91
CA ILE A 19 39.09 4.39 11.13
C ILE A 19 38.39 4.71 9.79
N GLU A 20 39.15 5.11 8.76
CA GLU A 20 38.60 5.38 7.43
C GLU A 20 37.99 4.11 6.81
N ARG A 21 38.68 2.97 6.92
CA ARG A 21 38.17 1.67 6.47
C ARG A 21 36.92 1.23 7.24
N LEU A 22 36.89 1.44 8.55
CA LEU A 22 35.70 1.16 9.37
C LEU A 22 34.53 2.05 8.98
N THR A 23 34.77 3.32 8.67
CA THR A 23 33.73 4.26 8.23
C THR A 23 33.14 3.83 6.87
N GLN A 24 33.99 3.42 5.92
CA GLN A 24 33.51 2.87 4.64
C GLN A 24 32.71 1.58 4.83
N MET A 25 33.15 0.70 5.75
CA MET A 25 32.44 -0.53 6.05
C MET A 25 31.06 -0.26 6.67
N LEU A 26 30.97 0.70 7.60
CA LEU A 26 29.70 1.12 8.20
C LEU A 26 28.74 1.67 7.14
N ASN A 27 29.22 2.54 6.25
CA ASN A 27 28.39 3.07 5.16
C ASN A 27 27.88 1.96 4.23
N ARG A 28 28.74 0.96 3.95
CA ARG A 28 28.34 -0.20 3.14
C ARG A 28 27.32 -1.07 3.86
N MET A 29 27.42 -1.23 5.18
CA MET A 29 26.42 -1.94 5.97
C MET A 29 25.08 -1.21 6.01
N ILE A 30 25.07 0.13 6.09
CA ILE A 30 23.84 0.93 6.00
C ILE A 30 23.15 0.67 4.66
N ASP A 31 23.91 0.69 3.56
CA ASP A 31 23.38 0.46 2.22
C ASP A 31 22.81 -0.97 2.05
N VAL A 32 23.47 -1.97 2.64
CA VAL A 32 22.99 -3.37 2.65
C VAL A 32 21.71 -3.51 3.48
N ILE A 33 21.64 -2.89 4.66
CA ILE A 33 20.44 -2.94 5.51
C ILE A 33 19.26 -2.28 4.80
N SER A 34 19.47 -1.12 4.15
CA SER A 34 18.42 -0.44 3.38
C SER A 34 17.86 -1.35 2.28
N LYS A 35 18.72 -2.02 1.52
CA LYS A 35 18.30 -2.98 0.48
C LYS A 35 17.60 -4.21 1.06
N ILE A 36 18.02 -4.70 2.23
CA ILE A 36 17.33 -5.81 2.91
C ILE A 36 15.92 -5.39 3.32
N THR A 37 15.74 -4.17 3.83
CA THR A 37 14.41 -3.66 4.17
C THR A 37 13.52 -3.55 2.93
N GLU A 38 14.03 -3.03 1.81
CA GLU A 38 13.30 -3.00 0.54
C GLU A 38 12.87 -4.41 0.06
N VAL A 39 13.77 -5.38 0.19
CA VAL A 39 13.47 -6.79 -0.16
C VAL A 39 12.44 -7.41 0.78
N GLN A 40 12.50 -7.10 2.07
CA GLN A 40 11.52 -7.58 3.06
C GLN A 40 10.12 -7.01 2.79
N ASP A 41 10.04 -5.73 2.43
CA ASP A 41 8.77 -5.10 2.05
C ASP A 41 8.20 -5.75 0.78
N ALA A 42 9.03 -5.95 -0.26
CA ALA A 42 8.63 -6.65 -1.47
C ALA A 42 8.17 -8.11 -1.21
N GLN A 43 8.84 -8.82 -0.29
CA GLN A 43 8.44 -10.18 0.11
C GLN A 43 7.08 -10.19 0.84
N SER A 44 6.84 -9.21 1.71
CA SER A 44 5.57 -9.05 2.40
C SER A 44 4.43 -8.82 1.40
N ASP A 45 4.67 -7.98 0.40
CA ASP A 45 3.72 -7.67 -0.67
C ASP A 45 3.40 -8.85 -1.57
N LEU A 46 4.43 -9.64 -1.91
CA LEU A 46 4.24 -10.87 -2.65
C LEU A 46 3.38 -11.87 -1.85
N THR A 47 3.61 -11.99 -0.55
CA THR A 47 2.84 -12.88 0.32
C THR A 47 1.36 -12.48 0.37
N LEU A 48 1.07 -11.18 0.52
CA LEU A 48 -0.31 -10.67 0.48
C LEU A 48 -0.97 -10.94 -0.88
N SER A 49 -0.25 -10.73 -1.99
CA SER A 49 -0.75 -10.96 -3.34
C SER A 49 -1.02 -12.45 -3.60
N VAL A 50 -0.16 -13.35 -3.12
CA VAL A 50 -0.35 -14.80 -3.21
C VAL A 50 -1.59 -15.22 -2.42
N ASN A 51 -1.80 -14.69 -1.21
CA ASN A 51 -2.98 -15.00 -0.41
C ASN A 51 -4.27 -14.54 -1.10
N ALA A 52 -4.30 -13.30 -1.60
CA ALA A 52 -5.45 -12.77 -2.34
C ALA A 52 -5.75 -13.58 -3.61
N ASN A 53 -4.71 -14.05 -4.30
CA ASN A 53 -4.86 -14.91 -5.48
C ASN A 53 -5.35 -16.31 -5.11
N SER A 54 -4.91 -16.86 -3.97
CA SER A 54 -5.39 -18.14 -3.45
C SER A 54 -6.89 -18.08 -3.15
N GLU A 55 -7.34 -17.01 -2.49
CA GLU A 55 -8.77 -16.78 -2.20
C GLU A 55 -9.60 -16.70 -3.48
N LYS A 56 -9.12 -15.95 -4.50
CA LYS A 56 -9.78 -15.88 -5.81
C LYS A 56 -9.84 -17.23 -6.52
N LEU A 57 -8.80 -18.05 -6.39
CA LEU A 57 -8.74 -19.40 -6.95
C LEU A 57 -9.75 -20.33 -6.26
N ASP A 58 -9.87 -20.24 -4.93
CA ASP A 58 -10.86 -21.00 -4.17
C ASP A 58 -12.30 -20.59 -4.54
N GLU A 59 -12.58 -19.30 -4.68
CA GLU A 59 -13.88 -18.80 -5.17
C GLU A 59 -14.21 -19.35 -6.58
N LEU A 60 -13.23 -19.39 -7.47
CA LEU A 60 -13.39 -19.95 -8.83
C LEU A 60 -13.62 -21.46 -8.80
N LEU A 61 -12.92 -22.19 -7.94
CA LEU A 61 -13.11 -23.63 -7.76
C LEU A 61 -14.51 -23.94 -7.20
N GLU A 62 -14.99 -23.16 -6.25
CA GLU A 62 -16.34 -23.30 -5.69
C GLU A 62 -17.41 -22.97 -6.73
N ALA A 63 -17.23 -21.89 -7.51
CA ALA A 63 -18.11 -21.56 -8.63
C ALA A 63 -18.17 -22.69 -9.68
N MET A 64 -17.01 -23.27 -10.02
CA MET A 64 -16.93 -24.39 -10.97
C MET A 64 -17.63 -25.65 -10.44
N LYS A 65 -17.50 -25.93 -9.14
CA LYS A 65 -18.22 -27.03 -8.47
C LYS A 65 -19.73 -26.84 -8.51
N ASN A 66 -20.20 -25.60 -8.31
CA ASN A 66 -21.62 -25.24 -8.37
C ASN A 66 -22.17 -25.36 -9.81
N ILE A 67 -21.39 -24.99 -10.83
CA ILE A 67 -21.77 -25.17 -12.24
C ILE A 67 -21.93 -26.66 -12.59
N LYS A 68 -21.07 -27.53 -12.06
CA LYS A 68 -21.19 -28.99 -12.28
C LYS A 68 -22.40 -29.59 -11.54
N SER A 69 -22.90 -28.94 -10.49
CA SER A 69 -24.04 -29.40 -9.69
C SER A 69 -25.40 -28.95 -10.25
N VAL A 70 -25.47 -27.89 -11.06
CA VAL A 70 -26.72 -27.40 -11.65
C VAL A 70 -26.83 -27.89 -13.08
N GLY A 71 -27.20 -29.15 -13.22
CA GLY A 71 -27.88 -29.60 -14.44
C GLY A 71 -29.29 -29.02 -14.48
N ALA A 72 -29.66 -28.48 -15.65
CA ALA A 72 -30.98 -28.03 -16.11
C ALA A 72 -31.36 -26.52 -15.91
N VAL A 73 -31.70 -25.90 -17.05
CA VAL A 73 -32.19 -24.54 -17.37
C VAL A 73 -33.65 -24.30 -16.85
N PRO A 74 -34.28 -23.07 -16.85
CA PRO A 74 -34.11 -21.93 -17.76
C PRO A 74 -34.08 -20.49 -17.16
N ALA A 75 -33.83 -19.54 -18.05
CA ALA A 75 -33.74 -18.08 -17.93
C ALA A 75 -34.67 -17.36 -16.92
N SER A 76 -34.10 -16.48 -16.09
CA SER A 76 -34.64 -15.15 -15.72
C SER A 76 -33.91 -14.50 -14.52
N THR A 77 -32.71 -13.94 -14.69
CA THR A 77 -32.14 -13.00 -13.69
C THR A 77 -31.03 -12.14 -14.29
N GLY A 78 -31.42 -11.09 -15.03
CA GLY A 78 -30.50 -10.09 -15.56
C GLY A 78 -30.07 -9.00 -14.56
N ALA A 79 -30.61 -9.00 -13.33
CA ALA A 79 -30.35 -7.94 -12.35
C ALA A 79 -29.19 -8.25 -11.39
N THR A 80 -28.96 -9.52 -11.05
CA THR A 80 -27.97 -9.93 -10.02
C THR A 80 -26.53 -9.94 -10.53
N ILE A 81 -26.32 -10.14 -11.84
CA ILE A 81 -24.98 -10.12 -12.44
C ILE A 81 -24.44 -8.69 -12.51
N THR A 82 -25.30 -7.72 -12.80
CA THR A 82 -24.96 -6.30 -12.90
C THR A 82 -24.59 -5.68 -11.55
N GLN A 83 -25.26 -6.10 -10.45
CA GLN A 83 -24.91 -5.69 -9.09
C GLN A 83 -23.56 -6.25 -8.63
N LYS A 84 -23.25 -7.53 -8.90
CA LYS A 84 -21.91 -8.09 -8.62
C LYS A 84 -20.81 -7.38 -9.42
N GLY A 85 -21.07 -7.04 -10.69
CA GLY A 85 -20.14 -6.28 -11.53
C GLY A 85 -19.92 -4.83 -11.04
N ALA A 86 -20.98 -4.16 -10.60
CA ALA A 86 -20.89 -2.81 -10.03
C ALA A 86 -20.07 -2.78 -8.73
N ILE A 87 -20.29 -3.76 -7.84
CA ILE A 87 -19.54 -3.88 -6.56
C ILE A 87 -18.07 -4.22 -6.82
N SER A 88 -17.78 -5.11 -7.78
CA SER A 88 -16.39 -5.36 -8.22
C SER A 88 -15.73 -4.10 -8.79
N SER A 89 -16.51 -3.22 -9.42
CA SER A 89 -16.01 -1.93 -9.93
C SER A 89 -15.78 -0.89 -8.82
N HIS A 90 -16.49 -0.98 -7.69
CA HIS A 90 -16.27 -0.12 -6.52
C HIS A 90 -15.01 -0.54 -5.77
N GLN A 91 -14.81 -1.85 -5.60
CA GLN A 91 -13.61 -2.39 -4.96
C GLN A 91 -12.36 -2.07 -5.78
N ALA A 92 -12.41 -2.16 -7.12
CA ALA A 92 -11.29 -1.81 -7.99
C ALA A 92 -10.83 -0.35 -7.83
N ILE A 93 -11.74 0.58 -7.52
CA ILE A 93 -11.40 2.00 -7.26
C ILE A 93 -10.60 2.11 -5.96
N LEU A 94 -11.02 1.41 -4.90
CA LEU A 94 -10.29 1.40 -3.62
C LEU A 94 -8.94 0.69 -3.71
N ASP A 95 -8.84 -0.40 -4.47
CA ASP A 95 -7.58 -1.13 -4.68
C ASP A 95 -6.57 -0.25 -5.44
N THR A 96 -7.05 0.55 -6.40
CA THR A 96 -6.24 1.52 -7.13
C THR A 96 -5.76 2.64 -6.20
N LEU A 97 -6.62 3.10 -5.29
CA LEU A 97 -6.27 4.11 -4.29
C LEU A 97 -5.25 3.59 -3.27
N GLU A 98 -5.39 2.34 -2.80
CA GLU A 98 -4.44 1.70 -1.89
C GLU A 98 -3.05 1.55 -2.53
N THR A 99 -3.01 1.15 -3.80
CA THR A 99 -1.77 1.08 -4.59
C THR A 99 -1.09 2.45 -4.66
N GLN A 100 -1.86 3.51 -4.91
CA GLN A 100 -1.33 4.88 -4.98
C GLN A 100 -0.85 5.41 -3.61
N ILE A 101 -1.39 4.91 -2.50
CA ILE A 101 -0.88 5.24 -1.16
C ILE A 101 0.43 4.50 -0.86
N ARG A 102 0.64 3.32 -1.45
CA ARG A 102 1.91 2.57 -1.34
C ARG A 102 3.04 3.21 -2.13
N ASP A 103 2.74 3.75 -3.31
CA ASP A 103 3.73 4.35 -4.22
C ASP A 103 4.27 5.73 -3.76
N GLY A 104 3.89 6.20 -2.56
CA GLY A 104 4.51 7.39 -1.95
C GLY A 104 4.05 8.71 -2.57
N VAL A 105 2.74 8.93 -2.62
CA VAL A 105 2.14 10.12 -3.23
C VAL A 105 2.13 11.31 -2.25
N ILE A 106 2.44 12.51 -2.75
CA ILE A 106 2.39 13.78 -2.01
C ILE A 106 0.97 14.00 -1.46
N ALA A 107 0.84 14.62 -0.27
CA ALA A 107 -0.46 14.84 0.37
C ALA A 107 -1.52 15.50 -0.55
N SER A 108 -1.10 16.47 -1.37
CA SER A 108 -1.94 17.13 -2.38
C SER A 108 -2.53 16.16 -3.41
N ASP A 109 -1.68 15.33 -3.99
CA ASP A 109 -2.06 14.38 -5.04
C ASP A 109 -2.95 13.27 -4.45
N LEU A 110 -2.67 12.85 -3.22
CA LEU A 110 -3.49 11.86 -2.54
C LEU A 110 -4.87 12.43 -2.19
N ALA A 111 -4.94 13.69 -1.74
CA ALA A 111 -6.20 14.37 -1.49
C ALA A 111 -7.07 14.44 -2.76
N GLN A 112 -6.44 14.74 -3.90
CA GLN A 112 -7.11 14.76 -5.21
C GLN A 112 -7.64 13.36 -5.59
N ARG A 113 -6.80 12.32 -5.47
CA ARG A 113 -7.18 10.93 -5.81
C ARG A 113 -8.29 10.38 -4.92
N ILE A 114 -8.27 10.68 -3.62
CA ILE A 114 -9.37 10.33 -2.71
C ILE A 114 -10.66 11.05 -3.12
N ASN A 115 -10.57 12.33 -3.52
CA ASN A 115 -11.73 13.10 -3.95
C ASN A 115 -12.33 12.54 -5.26
N GLU A 116 -11.49 12.25 -6.25
CA GLU A 116 -11.90 11.62 -7.51
C GLU A 116 -12.53 10.25 -7.27
N SER A 117 -11.94 9.44 -6.38
CA SER A 117 -12.48 8.13 -5.99
C SER A 117 -13.84 8.26 -5.30
N ALA A 118 -14.01 9.27 -4.43
CA ALA A 118 -15.26 9.56 -3.76
C ALA A 118 -16.35 10.00 -4.77
N GLU A 119 -16.03 10.90 -5.72
CA GLU A 119 -16.96 11.32 -6.78
C GLU A 119 -17.36 10.14 -7.70
N MET A 120 -16.41 9.25 -8.03
CA MET A 120 -16.70 8.04 -8.79
C MET A 120 -17.61 7.07 -8.03
N LEU A 121 -17.42 6.92 -6.71
CA LEU A 121 -18.29 6.07 -5.88
C LEU A 121 -19.67 6.70 -5.68
N GLU A 122 -19.74 8.01 -5.51
CA GLU A 122 -20.99 8.77 -5.40
C GLU A 122 -21.82 8.67 -6.68
N SER A 123 -21.20 8.86 -7.85
CA SER A 123 -21.87 8.70 -9.16
C SER A 123 -22.39 7.28 -9.42
N LYS A 124 -21.82 6.28 -8.72
CA LYS A 124 -22.27 4.88 -8.79
C LYS A 124 -23.24 4.48 -7.66
N GLY A 125 -23.69 5.44 -6.85
CA GLY A 125 -24.76 5.23 -5.86
C GLY A 125 -24.30 4.66 -4.51
N VAL A 126 -23.01 4.78 -4.17
CA VAL A 126 -22.49 4.39 -2.86
C VAL A 126 -23.03 5.32 -1.77
N THR A 127 -23.26 4.78 -0.57
CA THR A 127 -23.84 5.53 0.56
C THR A 127 -23.05 6.78 0.91
N GLY A 128 -23.76 7.90 1.09
CA GLY A 128 -23.17 9.19 1.46
C GLY A 128 -22.35 9.15 2.76
N ALA A 129 -22.62 8.22 3.68
CA ALA A 129 -21.81 8.05 4.90
C ALA A 129 -20.35 7.68 4.59
N LEU A 130 -20.12 6.80 3.60
CA LEU A 130 -18.78 6.41 3.16
C LEU A 130 -18.08 7.58 2.44
N ILE A 131 -18.82 8.28 1.58
CA ILE A 131 -18.33 9.47 0.88
C ILE A 131 -17.88 10.56 1.87
N VAL A 132 -18.63 10.77 2.95
CA VAL A 132 -18.25 11.74 4.00
C VAL A 132 -16.96 11.33 4.71
N LYS A 133 -16.73 10.03 4.98
CA LYS A 133 -15.46 9.54 5.55
C LYS A 133 -14.29 9.79 4.59
N MET A 134 -14.47 9.54 3.30
CA MET A 134 -13.44 9.82 2.28
C MET A 134 -13.14 11.32 2.17
N GLN A 135 -14.17 12.16 2.12
CA GLN A 135 -13.98 13.62 2.06
C GLN A 135 -13.34 14.20 3.33
N ARG A 136 -13.51 13.56 4.49
CA ARG A 136 -12.80 13.94 5.71
C ARG A 136 -11.29 13.80 5.53
N TRP A 137 -10.83 12.71 4.92
CA TRP A 137 -9.42 12.52 4.61
C TRP A 137 -8.91 13.51 3.57
N THR A 138 -9.70 13.84 2.55
CA THR A 138 -9.36 14.94 1.62
C THR A 138 -9.12 16.26 2.36
N ARG A 139 -9.92 16.59 3.39
CA ARG A 139 -9.68 17.79 4.22
C ARG A 139 -8.42 17.68 5.06
N ILE A 140 -8.20 16.54 5.72
CA ILE A 140 -6.99 16.29 6.53
C ILE A 140 -5.75 16.43 5.66
N LEU A 141 -5.71 15.78 4.50
CA LEU A 141 -4.58 15.83 3.58
C LEU A 141 -4.35 17.23 2.99
N ARG A 142 -5.40 18.04 2.83
CA ARG A 142 -5.25 19.47 2.43
C ARG A 142 -4.68 20.36 3.52
N THR A 143 -4.62 19.91 4.78
CA THR A 143 -3.93 20.65 5.85
C THR A 143 -2.41 20.50 5.80
N TYR A 144 -1.91 19.47 5.11
CA TYR A 144 -0.50 19.33 4.80
C TYR A 144 -0.10 20.33 3.71
N GLY A 145 1.15 20.81 3.74
CA GLY A 145 1.68 21.63 2.66
C GLY A 145 1.61 20.90 1.32
N ARG A 146 1.51 21.66 0.21
CA ARG A 146 1.34 21.10 -1.14
C ARG A 146 2.39 20.05 -1.54
N VAL A 147 3.56 20.06 -0.91
CA VAL A 147 4.71 19.19 -1.22
C VAL A 147 5.13 18.37 0.02
N ASP A 148 4.40 18.48 1.12
CA ASP A 148 4.76 17.78 2.35
C ASP A 148 4.47 16.29 2.22
N THR A 149 5.40 15.50 2.73
CA THR A 149 5.19 14.07 2.92
C THR A 149 4.19 13.86 4.07
N ILE A 150 3.28 12.92 3.88
CA ILE A 150 2.27 12.61 4.89
C ILE A 150 2.96 11.92 6.07
N SER A 151 2.54 12.25 7.29
CA SER A 151 3.03 11.57 8.49
C SER A 151 2.83 10.05 8.39
N PRO A 152 3.82 9.22 8.75
CA PRO A 152 3.68 7.76 8.74
C PRO A 152 2.46 7.27 9.55
N THR A 153 2.12 7.96 10.64
CA THR A 153 0.95 7.65 11.47
C THR A 153 -0.36 7.88 10.73
N ASP A 154 -0.44 8.94 9.93
CA ASP A 154 -1.64 9.27 9.17
C ASP A 154 -1.78 8.37 7.93
N ILE A 155 -0.67 7.99 7.29
CA ILE A 155 -0.68 6.96 6.24
C ILE A 155 -1.22 5.63 6.80
N GLN A 156 -0.77 5.23 7.98
CA GLN A 156 -1.22 3.99 8.61
C GLN A 156 -2.72 4.02 8.90
N LYS A 157 -3.22 5.11 9.48
CA LYS A 157 -4.66 5.30 9.72
C LYS A 157 -5.47 5.34 8.44
N LEU A 158 -4.98 6.01 7.39
CA LEU A 158 -5.68 6.05 6.10
C LEU A 158 -5.78 4.65 5.47
N ARG A 159 -4.75 3.82 5.59
CA ARG A 159 -4.78 2.42 5.13
C ARG A 159 -5.80 1.59 5.92
N GLU A 160 -5.88 1.79 7.23
CA GLU A 160 -6.89 1.14 8.07
C GLU A 160 -8.31 1.56 7.68
N ASP A 161 -8.52 2.86 7.45
CA ASP A 161 -9.81 3.41 7.01
C ASP A 161 -10.19 2.89 5.61
N ILE A 162 -9.25 2.75 4.67
CA ILE A 162 -9.53 2.15 3.35
C ILE A 162 -9.94 0.68 3.46
N LYS A 163 -9.31 -0.08 4.35
CA LYS A 163 -9.74 -1.46 4.64
C LYS A 163 -11.14 -1.50 5.25
N GLU A 164 -11.47 -0.53 6.12
CA GLU A 164 -12.83 -0.38 6.64
C GLU A 164 -13.82 -0.05 5.52
N TRP A 165 -13.48 0.88 4.63
CA TRP A 165 -14.30 1.26 3.46
C TRP A 165 -14.57 0.07 2.54
N SER A 166 -13.55 -0.74 2.27
CA SER A 166 -13.69 -1.99 1.50
C SER A 166 -14.63 -2.97 2.19
N ARG A 167 -14.53 -3.15 3.52
CA ARG A 167 -15.49 -3.97 4.27
C ARG A 167 -16.90 -3.40 4.24
N GLU A 168 -17.08 -2.08 4.31
CA GLU A 168 -18.39 -1.44 4.22
C GLU A 168 -19.02 -1.61 2.83
N LEU A 169 -18.22 -1.51 1.76
CA LEU A 169 -18.67 -1.84 0.40
C LEU A 169 -19.01 -3.33 0.25
N GLY A 170 -18.21 -4.21 0.86
CA GLY A 170 -18.46 -5.65 0.86
C GLY A 170 -19.76 -6.04 1.58
N LYS A 171 -20.19 -5.27 2.58
CA LYS A 171 -21.49 -5.44 3.26
C LYS A 171 -22.70 -4.97 2.44
N MET A 172 -22.48 -4.27 1.33
CA MET A 172 -23.54 -3.94 0.36
C MET A 172 -23.81 -5.09 -0.64
N ARG A 173 -23.09 -6.21 -0.53
CA ARG A 173 -23.27 -7.45 -1.31
C ARG A 173 -24.42 -8.28 -0.77
#